data_AF-A0A1S3PDE8-F1
#
_entry.id   AF-A0A1S3PDE8-F1
#
_cell.length_a   1.000
_cell.length_b   1.000
_cell.length_c   1.000
_cell.angle_alpha   90.00
_cell.angle_beta   90.00
_cell.angle_gamma   90.00
#
_symmetry.space_group_name_H-M   'P 1'
#
loop_
_entity.id
_entity.type
_entity.pdbx_description
1 polymer ?
#
loop_
_entity_poly.entity_id
_entity_poly.type
_entity_poly.pdbx_seq_one_letter_code
_entity_poly.pdbx_strand_id
1 'polypeptide(L)'
;MIISHCHTQMWLLVVAAASLGVSGSETSHQSEAQSQTLQALHCPPCERIHCTHRRALKLQCKGGLTTGVCGCCPACARTAGESCGGTWDYLGKCDEGLVCVYQESVSAAEGIPNAEERKGICKAVLETLDVESCRPECTWEYCQTNPNEVCSARLVSLEKQECHGKCQHTSCSSCLVLRPPSTASCPQTCAPSDPACLHRFGRCVHNHLAEPHRHHHYNHHPICHHNLQSNAEGYFVCLVPGCPN
;
A
#
# COMPACT_ATOMS: atom_id res chain seq x y z
N MET A 1 -12.43 -41.65 -101.74
CA MET A 1 -12.24 -40.77 -102.91
C MET A 1 -12.45 -39.34 -102.47
N ILE A 2 -11.45 -38.49 -102.75
CA ILE A 2 -11.59 -37.08 -103.15
C ILE A 2 -11.92 -36.06 -102.02
N ILE A 3 -10.87 -35.34 -101.56
CA ILE A 3 -10.61 -33.87 -101.76
C ILE A 3 -11.43 -33.02 -100.74
N SER A 4 -10.82 -32.48 -99.68
CA SER A 4 -9.99 -31.25 -99.63
C SER A 4 -10.77 -30.00 -100.05
N HIS A 5 -10.87 -29.02 -99.15
CA HIS A 5 -10.79 -27.56 -99.37
C HIS A 5 -11.46 -26.86 -98.17
N CYS A 6 -10.79 -26.11 -97.30
CA CYS A 6 -9.85 -24.99 -97.46
C CYS A 6 -10.57 -23.67 -97.18
N HIS A 7 -10.08 -22.97 -96.15
CA HIS A 7 -10.15 -21.52 -95.93
C HIS A 7 -11.57 -20.90 -95.77
N THR A 8 -11.80 -19.85 -95.00
CA THR A 8 -10.95 -18.67 -94.80
C THR A 8 -11.44 -17.89 -93.57
N GLN A 9 -10.46 -17.24 -92.98
CA GLN A 9 -10.42 -16.20 -91.95
C GLN A 9 -11.48 -15.07 -92.01
N MET A 10 -11.60 -14.45 -90.82
CA MET A 10 -11.75 -13.00 -90.57
C MET A 10 -13.20 -12.48 -90.39
N TRP A 11 -13.51 -11.92 -89.22
CA TRP A 11 -13.63 -10.47 -88.98
C TRP A 11 -14.23 -10.19 -87.58
N LEU A 12 -13.57 -9.27 -86.87
CA LEU A 12 -13.96 -8.67 -85.59
C LEU A 12 -15.06 -7.61 -85.77
N LEU A 13 -16.06 -7.59 -84.88
CA LEU A 13 -16.90 -6.43 -84.46
C LEU A 13 -17.38 -6.70 -83.02
N VAL A 14 -16.81 -6.11 -81.96
CA VAL A 14 -17.12 -4.82 -81.29
C VAL A 14 -18.60 -4.62 -80.93
N VAL A 15 -18.95 -4.63 -79.62
CA VAL A 15 -19.88 -3.74 -78.85
C VAL A 15 -19.70 -4.08 -77.34
N ALA A 16 -19.00 -3.28 -76.53
CA ALA A 16 -19.43 -2.17 -75.66
C ALA A 16 -20.12 -2.53 -74.30
N ALA A 17 -19.39 -2.22 -73.22
CA ALA A 17 -19.75 -1.51 -71.98
C ALA A 17 -20.65 -2.11 -70.87
N ALA A 18 -20.04 -2.12 -69.67
CA ALA A 18 -20.52 -1.71 -68.33
C ALA A 18 -21.54 -2.57 -67.55
N SER A 19 -21.13 -3.11 -66.39
CA SER A 19 -21.35 -2.50 -65.06
C SER A 19 -21.00 -3.47 -63.89
N LEU A 20 -20.87 -2.86 -62.71
CA LEU A 20 -20.32 -3.33 -61.43
C LEU A 20 -21.02 -4.56 -60.82
N GLY A 21 -20.25 -5.34 -60.04
CA GLY A 21 -20.77 -6.38 -59.15
C GLY A 21 -19.71 -6.90 -58.18
N VAL A 22 -19.63 -6.28 -57.00
CA VAL A 22 -18.93 -6.78 -55.81
C VAL A 22 -19.74 -7.93 -55.20
N SER A 23 -19.12 -9.07 -54.91
CA SER A 23 -19.43 -9.90 -53.74
C SER A 23 -18.35 -10.97 -53.53
N GLY A 24 -17.96 -11.09 -52.26
CA GLY A 24 -16.78 -11.81 -51.80
C GLY A 24 -16.85 -13.33 -51.89
N SER A 25 -15.71 -13.92 -51.58
CA SER A 25 -15.58 -15.30 -51.16
C SER A 25 -14.53 -15.34 -50.05
N GLU A 26 -14.98 -15.82 -48.89
CA GLU A 26 -14.23 -15.99 -47.66
C GLU A 26 -13.11 -17.02 -47.85
N THR A 27 -11.89 -16.66 -47.45
CA THR A 27 -10.91 -17.65 -46.98
C THR A 27 -10.31 -17.13 -45.68
N SER A 28 -10.80 -17.71 -44.59
CA SER A 28 -10.30 -17.56 -43.24
C SER A 28 -8.96 -18.26 -43.08
N HIS A 29 -7.89 -17.49 -42.81
CA HIS A 29 -6.71 -17.97 -42.09
C HIS A 29 -6.22 -16.88 -41.12
N GLN A 30 -6.69 -17.00 -39.88
CA GLN A 30 -5.96 -16.83 -38.61
C GLN A 30 -4.86 -15.76 -38.52
N SER A 31 -5.22 -14.66 -37.86
CA SER A 31 -4.53 -14.04 -36.71
C SER A 31 -3.01 -14.27 -36.51
N GLU A 32 -2.23 -13.20 -36.61
CA GLU A 32 -1.10 -12.96 -35.72
C GLU A 32 -1.17 -11.54 -35.18
N ALA A 33 -1.83 -11.40 -34.04
CA ALA A 33 -1.55 -10.32 -33.11
C ALA A 33 -0.10 -10.52 -32.65
N GLN A 34 0.82 -9.66 -33.12
CA GLN A 34 2.20 -9.64 -32.63
C GLN A 34 2.18 -9.27 -31.14
N SER A 35 2.19 -10.31 -30.32
CA SER A 35 2.54 -10.26 -28.91
C SER A 35 3.99 -9.78 -28.83
N GLN A 36 4.19 -8.47 -28.66
CA GLN A 36 5.49 -7.94 -28.30
C GLN A 36 5.84 -8.48 -26.91
N THR A 37 6.65 -9.53 -26.89
CA THR A 37 7.26 -10.05 -25.68
C THR A 37 8.19 -8.95 -25.17
N LEU A 38 7.80 -8.23 -24.13
CA LEU A 38 8.67 -7.29 -23.44
C LEU A 38 9.88 -8.08 -22.95
N GLN A 39 11.02 -7.92 -23.62
CA GLN A 39 12.29 -8.46 -23.15
C GLN A 39 12.60 -7.81 -21.80
N ALA A 40 12.86 -8.62 -20.78
CA ALA A 40 13.34 -8.12 -19.51
C ALA A 40 14.66 -7.34 -19.74
N LEU A 41 14.73 -6.12 -19.23
CA LEU A 41 15.95 -5.32 -19.30
C LEU A 41 17.02 -5.99 -18.45
N HIS A 42 18.12 -6.40 -19.08
CA HIS A 42 19.28 -6.98 -18.40
C HIS A 42 20.45 -6.00 -18.44
N CYS A 43 21.16 -5.90 -17.32
CA CYS A 43 22.39 -5.13 -17.27
C CYS A 43 23.50 -5.82 -18.09
N PRO A 44 24.27 -5.08 -18.91
CA PRO A 44 25.42 -5.62 -19.59
C PRO A 44 26.58 -5.89 -18.59
N PRO A 45 27.61 -6.66 -19.00
CA PRO A 45 28.83 -6.81 -18.22
C PRO A 45 29.45 -5.47 -17.83
N CYS A 46 30.03 -5.37 -16.63
CA CYS A 46 30.54 -4.11 -16.08
C CYS A 46 31.61 -3.44 -16.95
N GLU A 47 32.37 -4.21 -17.74
CA GLU A 47 33.37 -3.71 -18.67
C GLU A 47 32.77 -2.85 -19.79
N ARG A 48 31.48 -3.06 -20.09
CA ARG A 48 30.71 -2.30 -21.08
C ARG A 48 29.95 -1.12 -20.48
N ILE A 49 30.06 -0.89 -19.17
CA ILE A 49 29.36 0.20 -18.48
C ILE A 49 30.33 1.34 -18.19
N HIS A 50 29.96 2.54 -18.63
CA HIS A 50 30.72 3.76 -18.37
C HIS A 50 30.23 4.46 -17.10
N CYS A 51 31.05 4.41 -16.05
CA CYS A 51 30.76 5.11 -14.80
C CYS A 51 31.30 6.54 -14.82
N THR A 52 30.45 7.51 -14.46
CA THR A 52 30.85 8.92 -14.27
C THR A 52 32.00 9.04 -13.27
N HIS A 53 31.93 8.28 -12.18
CA HIS A 53 32.99 8.13 -11.21
C HIS A 53 33.45 6.66 -11.21
N ARG A 54 34.66 6.38 -11.69
CA ARG A 54 35.21 5.01 -11.65
C ARG A 54 35.80 4.63 -10.29
N ARG A 55 36.20 5.61 -9.48
CA ARG A 55 36.80 5.39 -8.16
C ARG A 55 35.84 5.89 -7.09
N ALA A 56 35.49 5.02 -6.17
CA ALA A 56 34.60 5.34 -5.05
C ALA A 56 35.13 6.50 -4.20
N LEU A 57 36.46 6.60 -4.06
CA LEU A 57 37.16 7.70 -3.35
C LEU A 57 36.88 9.11 -3.91
N LYS A 58 36.35 9.24 -5.13
CA LYS A 58 35.96 10.54 -5.70
C LYS A 58 34.55 10.98 -5.30
N LEU A 59 33.74 10.09 -4.74
CA LEU A 59 32.41 10.42 -4.27
C LEU A 59 32.52 10.95 -2.83
N GLN A 60 31.98 12.14 -2.60
CA GLN A 60 31.83 12.72 -1.26
C GLN A 60 30.43 12.36 -0.75
N CYS A 61 30.31 11.17 -0.19
CA CYS A 61 29.03 10.64 0.26
C CYS A 61 28.73 11.08 1.70
N LYS A 62 27.46 11.41 1.95
CA LYS A 62 26.95 11.64 3.31
C LYS A 62 26.85 10.31 4.09
N GLY A 63 26.42 9.25 3.40
CA GLY A 63 26.49 7.87 3.89
C GLY A 63 27.71 7.13 3.33
N GLY A 64 27.69 5.81 3.44
CA GLY A 64 28.67 4.91 2.87
C GLY A 64 28.64 4.82 1.33
N LEU A 65 29.46 3.91 0.81
CA LEU A 65 29.59 3.64 -0.61
C LEU A 65 28.80 2.39 -0.99
N THR A 66 28.05 2.49 -2.08
CA THR A 66 27.29 1.39 -2.68
C THR A 66 27.50 1.37 -4.19
N THR A 67 26.62 0.68 -4.91
CA THR A 67 26.61 0.57 -6.36
C THR A 67 25.30 1.05 -6.94
N GLY A 68 25.33 1.57 -8.17
CA GLY A 68 24.12 1.94 -8.91
C GLY A 68 23.28 0.72 -9.32
N VAL A 69 22.27 0.98 -10.16
CA VAL A 69 21.26 0.03 -10.66
C VAL A 69 21.87 -1.30 -11.13
N CYS A 70 22.89 -1.24 -11.99
CA CYS A 70 23.54 -2.44 -12.54
C CYS A 70 24.64 -3.04 -11.66
N GLY A 71 24.86 -2.54 -10.44
CA GLY A 71 25.87 -3.09 -9.53
C GLY A 71 27.33 -2.78 -9.87
N CYS A 72 27.60 -2.05 -10.96
CA CYS A 72 28.97 -1.82 -11.43
C CYS A 72 29.57 -0.47 -11.00
N CYS A 73 28.79 0.60 -11.07
CA CYS A 73 29.29 1.95 -10.81
C CYS A 73 29.16 2.32 -9.33
N PRO A 74 30.19 2.90 -8.70
CA PRO A 74 30.09 3.35 -7.33
C PRO A 74 29.06 4.48 -7.22
N ALA A 75 28.28 4.44 -6.15
CA ALA A 75 27.24 5.41 -5.82
C ALA A 75 27.23 5.66 -4.32
N CYS A 76 26.62 6.76 -3.87
CA CYS A 76 26.44 7.01 -2.44
C CYS A 76 25.24 6.22 -1.92
N ALA A 77 25.41 5.60 -0.76
CA ALA A 77 24.33 4.95 -0.06
C ALA A 77 23.37 5.99 0.56
N ARG A 78 22.10 5.62 0.66
CA ARG A 78 21.02 6.46 1.19
C ARG A 78 21.02 6.40 2.71
N THR A 79 21.03 7.58 3.35
CA THR A 79 21.01 7.70 4.81
C THR A 79 19.58 7.54 5.36
N ALA A 80 19.46 7.37 6.68
CA ALA A 80 18.16 7.18 7.33
C ALA A 80 17.17 8.30 6.96
N GLY A 81 15.92 7.92 6.63
CA GLY A 81 14.87 8.83 6.19
C GLY A 81 14.91 9.20 4.70
N GLU A 82 15.96 8.85 3.95
CA GLU A 82 16.01 9.09 2.51
C GLU A 82 15.22 8.03 1.72
N SER A 83 14.75 8.41 0.54
CA SER A 83 14.06 7.50 -0.38
C SER A 83 15.00 6.45 -0.95
N CYS A 84 14.50 5.22 -1.08
CA CYS A 84 15.22 4.07 -1.59
C CYS A 84 14.32 3.16 -2.45
N GLY A 85 14.92 2.20 -3.15
CA GLY A 85 14.19 1.24 -3.97
C GLY A 85 13.75 1.82 -5.32
N GLY A 86 12.48 1.63 -5.68
CA GLY A 86 11.99 1.83 -7.04
C GLY A 86 12.39 0.67 -7.95
N THR A 87 11.95 0.72 -9.23
CA THR A 87 12.31 -0.30 -10.21
C THR A 87 13.83 -0.37 -10.36
N TRP A 88 14.43 -1.53 -10.08
CA TRP A 88 15.89 -1.74 -10.13
C TRP A 88 16.73 -0.87 -9.17
N ASP A 89 16.15 -0.41 -8.06
CA ASP A 89 16.83 0.46 -7.08
C ASP A 89 17.30 1.81 -7.64
N TYR A 90 16.62 2.36 -8.66
CA TYR A 90 17.01 3.65 -9.24
C TYR A 90 16.96 4.81 -8.23
N LEU A 91 16.12 4.72 -7.19
CA LEU A 91 16.07 5.69 -6.10
C LEU A 91 17.26 5.56 -5.15
N GLY A 92 17.97 4.44 -5.20
CA GLY A 92 19.19 4.18 -4.43
C GLY A 92 19.01 3.07 -3.38
N LYS A 93 20.16 2.64 -2.87
CA LYS A 93 20.30 1.59 -1.86
C LYS A 93 20.65 2.21 -0.52
N CYS A 94 20.08 1.67 0.57
CA CYS A 94 20.33 2.16 1.91
C CYS A 94 21.76 1.88 2.37
N ASP A 95 22.23 2.71 3.30
CA ASP A 95 23.54 2.58 3.94
C ASP A 95 23.64 1.33 4.83
N GLU A 96 24.86 1.01 5.25
CA GLU A 96 25.13 -0.11 6.14
C GLU A 96 24.30 0.01 7.43
N GLY A 97 23.63 -1.09 7.82
CA GLY A 97 22.74 -1.12 8.99
C GLY A 97 21.34 -0.55 8.77
N LEU A 98 21.02 -0.12 7.55
CA LEU A 98 19.69 0.35 7.14
C LEU A 98 19.03 -0.61 6.14
N VAL A 99 17.70 -0.67 6.14
CA VAL A 99 16.90 -1.43 5.18
C VAL A 99 15.87 -0.53 4.51
N CYS A 100 15.56 -0.82 3.24
CA CYS A 100 14.56 -0.07 2.50
C CYS A 100 13.16 -0.56 2.84
N VAL A 101 12.39 0.26 3.56
CA VAL A 101 11.02 -0.07 3.97
C VAL A 101 10.03 0.55 2.99
N TYR A 102 9.32 -0.30 2.25
CA TYR A 102 8.27 0.12 1.33
C TYR A 102 6.99 0.47 2.10
N GLN A 103 6.35 1.57 1.72
CA GLN A 103 5.03 1.90 2.25
C GLN A 103 4.00 1.03 1.53
N GLU A 104 3.12 0.35 2.26
CA GLU A 104 1.96 -0.33 1.65
C GLU A 104 1.03 0.75 1.10
N SER A 105 0.98 0.88 -0.22
CA SER A 105 0.00 1.73 -0.88
C SER A 105 -1.38 1.10 -0.69
N VAL A 106 -2.20 1.74 0.16
CA VAL A 106 -3.64 1.52 0.19
C VAL A 106 -4.22 2.11 -1.09
N SER A 107 -4.20 1.34 -2.16
CA SER A 107 -4.95 1.59 -3.38
C SER A 107 -5.43 0.28 -3.97
N ALA A 108 -6.20 -0.47 -3.17
CA ALA A 108 -7.21 -1.38 -3.68
C ALA A 108 -8.42 -0.56 -4.16
N ALA A 109 -8.25 0.16 -5.27
CA ALA A 109 -9.36 0.68 -6.05
C ALA A 109 -8.89 0.84 -7.50
N GLU A 110 -9.56 0.10 -8.38
CA GLU A 110 -9.49 0.15 -9.84
C GLU A 110 -8.34 -0.66 -10.49
N GLY A 111 -8.74 -1.75 -11.15
CA GLY A 111 -7.90 -2.71 -11.84
C GLY A 111 -7.21 -2.14 -13.08
N ILE A 112 -6.16 -1.37 -12.85
CA ILE A 112 -5.09 -1.08 -13.80
C ILE A 112 -3.79 -1.25 -12.99
N PRO A 113 -2.85 -2.15 -13.35
CA PRO A 113 -1.58 -2.22 -12.67
C PRO A 113 -0.75 -1.01 -13.07
N ASN A 114 -1.02 0.15 -12.49
CA ASN A 114 0.02 1.13 -12.33
C ASN A 114 0.96 0.48 -11.31
N ALA A 115 2.02 -0.13 -11.83
CA ALA A 115 3.21 -0.51 -11.08
C ALA A 115 3.79 0.78 -10.49
N GLU A 116 3.13 1.32 -9.47
CA GLU A 116 3.61 2.41 -8.66
C GLU A 116 4.94 1.92 -8.11
N GLU A 117 6.02 2.46 -8.66
CA GLU A 117 7.36 1.97 -8.44
C GLU A 117 7.57 1.88 -6.93
N ARG A 118 7.76 0.66 -6.41
CA ARG A 118 7.84 0.39 -4.97
C ARG A 118 8.91 1.28 -4.35
N LYS A 119 8.50 2.43 -3.86
CA LYS A 119 9.34 3.45 -3.25
C LYS A 119 9.34 3.21 -1.76
N GLY A 120 10.52 3.14 -1.18
CA GLY A 120 10.70 2.96 0.25
C GLY A 120 11.45 4.11 0.88
N ILE A 121 11.64 3.98 2.20
CA ILE A 121 12.45 4.87 3.04
C ILE A 121 13.47 4.04 3.80
N CYS A 122 14.71 4.50 3.89
CA CYS A 122 15.75 3.82 4.66
C CYS A 122 15.49 3.94 6.16
N LYS A 123 15.37 2.80 6.84
CA LYS A 123 15.17 2.70 8.30
C LYS A 123 16.19 1.76 8.92
N ALA A 124 16.47 1.92 10.21
CA ALA A 124 17.41 1.05 10.90
C ALA A 124 16.86 -0.39 11.00
N VAL A 125 17.73 -1.39 10.83
CA VAL A 125 17.33 -2.81 10.92
C VAL A 125 16.67 -3.12 12.28
N LEU A 126 17.12 -2.49 13.37
CA LEU A 126 16.53 -2.61 14.70
C LEU A 126 15.08 -2.10 14.76
N GLU A 127 14.72 -1.07 13.99
CA GLU A 127 13.34 -0.59 13.90
C GLU A 127 12.46 -1.58 13.13
N THR A 128 13.00 -2.27 12.13
CA THR A 128 12.22 -3.17 11.28
C THR A 128 12.00 -4.56 11.87
N LEU A 129 12.98 -5.11 12.60
CA LEU A 129 12.83 -6.38 13.30
C LEU A 129 11.75 -6.30 14.40
N ASP A 130 11.65 -5.12 15.03
CA ASP A 130 10.67 -4.81 16.08
C ASP A 130 9.25 -4.57 15.51
N VAL A 131 9.10 -4.35 14.20
CA VAL A 131 7.81 -4.15 13.53
C VAL A 131 7.23 -5.45 12.99
N GLU A 132 8.05 -6.30 12.38
CA GLU A 132 7.58 -7.58 11.84
C GLU A 132 7.21 -8.58 12.94
N SER A 133 7.90 -8.55 14.10
CA SER A 133 7.55 -9.41 15.23
C SER A 133 6.24 -9.03 15.94
N CYS A 134 5.75 -7.81 15.73
CA CYS A 134 4.56 -7.28 16.40
C CYS A 134 3.34 -7.28 15.47
N ARG A 135 3.13 -8.37 14.72
CA ARG A 135 2.01 -8.52 13.79
C ARG A 135 1.10 -9.68 14.19
N PRO A 136 -0.21 -9.60 13.91
CA PRO A 136 -0.91 -8.46 13.29
C PRO A 136 -1.06 -7.28 14.27
N GLU A 137 -1.17 -6.04 13.74
CA GLU A 137 -1.46 -4.87 14.58
C GLU A 137 -2.93 -4.84 14.98
N CYS A 138 -3.21 -4.42 16.22
CA CYS A 138 -4.59 -4.18 16.65
C CYS A 138 -5.13 -2.93 15.94
N THR A 139 -5.74 -3.12 14.79
CA THR A 139 -6.55 -2.09 14.12
C THR A 139 -8.03 -2.37 14.34
N TRP A 140 -8.85 -1.33 14.18
CA TRP A 140 -10.30 -1.48 14.19
C TRP A 140 -10.75 -2.56 13.20
N GLU A 141 -10.29 -2.49 11.96
CA GLU A 141 -10.67 -3.39 10.86
C GLU A 141 -10.26 -4.83 11.16
N TYR A 142 -9.03 -5.01 11.69
CA TYR A 142 -8.52 -6.33 12.04
C TYR A 142 -9.34 -6.95 13.18
N CYS A 143 -9.57 -6.20 14.26
CA CYS A 143 -10.28 -6.71 15.43
C CYS A 143 -11.79 -6.87 15.24
N GLN A 144 -12.39 -6.08 14.35
CA GLN A 144 -13.79 -6.26 13.96
C GLN A 144 -14.00 -7.62 13.28
N THR A 145 -13.04 -8.04 12.44
CA THR A 145 -13.11 -9.30 11.70
C THR A 145 -12.62 -10.48 12.55
N ASN A 146 -11.73 -10.23 13.52
CA ASN A 146 -11.04 -11.25 14.31
C ASN A 146 -11.17 -10.99 15.82
N PRO A 147 -12.38 -11.07 16.41
CA PRO A 147 -12.62 -10.61 17.78
C PRO A 147 -11.88 -11.39 18.86
N ASN A 148 -11.46 -12.62 18.60
CA ASN A 148 -10.79 -13.47 19.59
C ASN A 148 -9.28 -13.60 19.36
N GLU A 149 -8.75 -13.04 18.26
CA GLU A 149 -7.33 -13.17 17.92
C GLU A 149 -6.45 -12.28 18.79
N VAL A 150 -5.17 -12.66 18.89
CA VAL A 150 -4.14 -11.86 19.55
C VAL A 150 -3.52 -10.92 18.52
N CYS A 151 -3.39 -9.65 18.90
CA CYS A 151 -2.79 -8.61 18.07
C CYS A 151 -1.87 -7.73 18.91
N SER A 152 -1.02 -6.95 18.24
CA SER A 152 -0.10 -5.99 18.84
C SER A 152 -0.79 -4.67 19.11
N ALA A 153 -0.96 -4.32 20.40
CA ALA A 153 -1.50 -3.02 20.80
C ALA A 153 -0.41 -1.95 20.96
N ARG A 154 0.77 -2.12 20.34
CA ARG A 154 1.92 -1.20 20.45
C ARG A 154 1.57 0.29 20.36
N LEU A 155 0.65 0.64 19.45
CA LEU A 155 0.21 2.02 19.17
C LEU A 155 -1.13 2.39 19.81
N VAL A 156 -1.95 1.41 20.16
CA VAL A 156 -3.34 1.60 20.60
C VAL A 156 -3.57 1.18 22.05
N SER A 157 -2.54 0.73 22.76
CA SER A 157 -2.66 0.38 24.18
C SER A 157 -2.95 1.64 25.01
N LEU A 158 -4.02 1.59 25.80
CA LEU A 158 -4.38 2.69 26.71
C LEU A 158 -3.28 2.92 27.76
N GLU A 159 -2.69 1.84 28.26
CA GLU A 159 -1.57 1.84 29.20
C GLU A 159 -0.53 0.81 28.76
N LYS A 160 0.77 1.11 28.90
CA LYS A 160 1.84 0.18 28.52
C LYS A 160 2.36 -0.55 29.74
N GLN A 161 2.48 -1.86 29.62
CA GLN A 161 3.00 -2.74 30.67
C GLN A 161 4.39 -3.24 30.30
N GLU A 162 5.37 -3.08 31.19
CA GLU A 162 6.78 -3.43 30.89
C GLU A 162 6.95 -4.91 30.54
N CYS A 163 6.25 -5.81 31.24
CA CYS A 163 6.32 -7.26 31.01
C CYS A 163 5.72 -7.70 29.65
N HIS A 164 4.89 -6.87 29.03
CA HIS A 164 4.31 -7.14 27.70
C HIS A 164 5.22 -6.68 26.55
N GLY A 165 6.43 -6.20 26.87
CA GLY A 165 7.43 -5.79 25.91
C GLY A 165 6.94 -4.66 25.00
N LYS A 166 7.55 -4.50 23.82
CA LYS A 166 7.20 -3.37 22.94
C LYS A 166 5.91 -3.58 22.16
N CYS A 167 5.55 -4.83 21.85
CA CYS A 167 4.35 -5.13 21.07
C CYS A 167 3.06 -4.95 21.86
N GLN A 168 3.10 -5.06 23.19
CA GLN A 168 1.91 -4.90 24.03
C GLN A 168 0.77 -5.82 23.56
N HIS A 169 1.09 -7.09 23.30
CA HIS A 169 0.11 -8.02 22.73
C HIS A 169 -1.10 -8.21 23.65
N THR A 170 -2.29 -8.17 23.07
CA THR A 170 -3.57 -8.38 23.76
C THR A 170 -4.58 -9.05 22.81
N SER A 171 -5.73 -9.45 23.33
CA SER A 171 -6.82 -9.98 22.49
C SER A 171 -7.64 -8.85 21.90
N CYS A 172 -8.08 -8.99 20.65
CA CYS A 172 -9.01 -8.06 20.00
C CYS A 172 -10.30 -7.82 20.79
N SER A 173 -10.72 -8.80 21.60
CA SER A 173 -11.87 -8.69 22.51
C SER A 173 -11.65 -7.68 23.64
N SER A 174 -10.39 -7.33 23.91
CA SER A 174 -9.98 -6.31 24.89
C SER A 174 -9.84 -4.90 24.26
N CYS A 175 -10.15 -4.76 22.98
CA CYS A 175 -10.16 -3.49 22.27
C CYS A 175 -11.56 -2.88 22.20
N LEU A 176 -11.62 -1.55 22.22
CA LEU A 176 -12.85 -0.78 22.34
C LEU A 176 -12.68 0.63 21.76
N VAL A 177 -13.79 1.27 21.42
CA VAL A 177 -13.80 2.68 21.01
C VAL A 177 -14.25 3.56 22.17
N LEU A 178 -13.35 4.44 22.60
CA LEU A 178 -13.63 5.50 23.55
C LEU A 178 -14.34 6.64 22.83
N ARG A 179 -15.60 6.89 23.17
CA ARG A 179 -16.31 8.07 22.67
C ARG A 179 -16.18 9.23 23.66
N PRO A 180 -15.80 10.44 23.22
CA PRO A 180 -15.88 11.60 24.09
C PRO A 180 -17.36 11.85 24.48
N PRO A 181 -17.62 12.43 25.67
CA PRO A 181 -18.98 12.79 26.05
C PRO A 181 -19.56 13.74 25.01
N SER A 182 -20.77 13.43 24.56
CA SER A 182 -21.45 14.23 23.54
C SER A 182 -21.68 15.66 24.05
N THR A 183 -21.85 16.61 23.12
CA THR A 183 -22.27 17.98 23.45
C THR A 183 -23.60 18.03 24.21
N ALA A 184 -24.43 17.00 24.11
CA ALA A 184 -25.63 16.86 24.93
C ALA A 184 -25.32 16.53 26.41
N SER A 185 -24.24 15.80 26.67
CA SER A 185 -23.84 15.38 28.03
C SER A 185 -22.92 16.39 28.69
N CYS A 186 -21.95 16.93 27.94
CA CYS A 186 -21.08 18.01 28.37
C CYS A 186 -21.05 19.11 27.29
N PRO A 187 -21.95 20.10 27.34
CA PRO A 187 -22.13 21.11 26.28
C PRO A 187 -21.05 22.19 26.23
N GLN A 188 -20.06 22.16 27.15
CA GLN A 188 -19.08 23.23 27.27
C GLN A 188 -18.11 23.19 26.09
N THR A 189 -18.10 24.24 25.27
CA THR A 189 -17.05 24.50 24.27
C THR A 189 -16.08 25.51 24.85
N CYS A 190 -14.83 25.11 25.08
CA CYS A 190 -13.83 25.94 25.74
C CYS A 190 -12.72 26.37 24.79
N ALA A 191 -12.26 27.63 24.91
CA ALA A 191 -11.00 28.04 24.30
C ALA A 191 -9.81 27.44 25.08
N PRO A 192 -8.68 27.11 24.43
CA PRO A 192 -7.50 26.57 25.12
C PRO A 192 -6.91 27.49 26.21
N SER A 193 -7.21 28.78 26.13
CA SER A 193 -6.75 29.81 27.07
C SER A 193 -7.71 30.10 28.24
N ASP A 194 -8.88 29.45 28.31
CA ASP A 194 -9.84 29.62 29.41
C ASP A 194 -9.75 28.44 30.40
N PRO A 195 -8.87 28.52 31.43
CA PRO A 195 -8.71 27.44 32.39
C PRO A 195 -9.98 27.20 33.21
N ALA A 196 -10.80 28.23 33.45
CA ALA A 196 -12.02 28.08 34.23
C ALA A 196 -13.06 27.25 33.47
N CYS A 197 -13.18 27.46 32.15
CA CYS A 197 -14.01 26.62 31.29
C CYS A 197 -13.48 25.19 31.22
N LEU A 198 -12.18 25.01 30.96
CA LEU A 198 -11.56 23.68 30.88
C LEU A 198 -11.76 22.89 32.18
N HIS A 199 -11.64 23.51 33.34
CA HIS A 199 -11.95 22.87 34.63
C HIS A 199 -13.43 22.51 34.79
N ARG A 200 -14.36 23.36 34.35
CA ARG A 200 -15.80 23.04 34.36
C ARG A 200 -16.10 21.85 33.45
N PHE A 201 -15.55 21.83 32.25
CA PHE A 201 -15.67 20.72 31.33
C PHE A 201 -15.09 19.43 31.93
N GLY A 202 -13.88 19.48 32.47
CA GLY A 202 -13.25 18.32 33.12
C GLY A 202 -14.08 17.75 34.28
N ARG A 203 -14.70 18.61 35.10
CA ARG A 203 -15.64 18.16 36.16
C ARG A 203 -16.90 17.53 35.58
N CYS A 204 -17.46 18.07 34.49
CA CYS A 204 -18.59 17.46 33.79
C CYS A 204 -18.25 16.05 33.33
N VAL A 205 -17.11 15.89 32.63
CA VAL A 205 -16.63 14.59 32.17
C VAL A 205 -16.45 13.64 33.35
N HIS A 206 -15.74 14.05 34.41
CA HIS A 206 -15.51 13.20 35.58
C HIS A 206 -16.81 12.69 36.21
N ASN A 207 -17.80 13.57 36.41
CA ASN A 207 -19.09 13.19 36.96
C ASN A 207 -19.84 12.22 36.03
N HIS A 208 -19.77 12.43 34.72
CA HIS A 208 -20.38 11.55 33.74
C HIS A 208 -19.78 10.13 33.74
N LEU A 209 -18.47 10.03 34.00
CA LEU A 209 -17.77 8.74 34.10
C LEU A 209 -17.94 8.06 35.46
N ALA A 210 -18.29 8.80 36.52
CA ALA A 210 -18.35 8.31 37.90
C ALA A 210 -19.75 7.88 38.40
N GLU A 211 -20.83 8.15 37.64
CA GLU A 211 -22.20 7.77 38.03
C GLU A 211 -22.37 6.23 38.07
N PRO A 212 -22.71 5.61 39.23
CA PRO A 212 -22.97 4.19 39.34
C PRO A 212 -24.37 3.86 38.79
N HIS A 213 -24.44 2.93 37.85
CA HIS A 213 -25.68 2.39 37.26
C HIS A 213 -26.72 1.95 38.31
N ARG A 214 -27.61 2.87 38.71
CA ARG A 214 -28.91 2.55 39.30
C ARG A 214 -29.94 2.59 38.19
N HIS A 215 -30.43 1.41 37.83
CA HIS A 215 -31.62 1.12 37.03
C HIS A 215 -31.41 0.72 35.55
N HIS A 216 -31.79 -0.55 35.32
CA HIS A 216 -32.29 -1.18 34.09
C HIS A 216 -31.32 -1.53 32.94
N HIS A 217 -31.05 -2.85 32.85
CA HIS A 217 -31.22 -3.69 31.65
C HIS A 217 -31.12 -2.96 30.29
N TYR A 218 -29.91 -2.60 29.87
CA TYR A 218 -29.36 -2.78 28.52
C TYR A 218 -27.92 -2.21 28.54
N ASN A 219 -27.00 -2.92 27.89
CA ASN A 219 -25.55 -2.68 27.86
C ASN A 219 -25.14 -1.23 27.51
N HIS A 220 -25.07 -0.34 28.50
CA HIS A 220 -24.44 0.97 28.35
C HIS A 220 -23.43 1.19 29.48
N HIS A 221 -22.25 0.57 29.35
CA HIS A 221 -21.05 1.17 29.94
C HIS A 221 -20.74 2.44 29.12
N PRO A 222 -20.59 3.64 29.71
CA PRO A 222 -20.53 4.90 28.94
C PRO A 222 -19.24 5.07 28.14
N ILE A 223 -18.24 4.21 28.36
CA ILE A 223 -16.85 4.48 27.95
C ILE A 223 -16.37 3.47 26.90
N CYS A 224 -16.89 2.24 26.93
CA CYS A 224 -16.36 1.14 26.13
C CYS A 224 -17.50 0.47 25.37
N HIS A 225 -17.65 0.80 24.08
CA HIS A 225 -18.54 0.05 23.22
C HIS A 225 -17.78 -1.15 22.64
N HIS A 226 -18.14 -2.36 23.07
CA HIS A 226 -17.56 -3.61 22.58
C HIS A 226 -18.03 -3.94 21.15
N ASN A 227 -19.17 -3.38 20.70
CA ASN A 227 -19.57 -3.54 19.30
C ASN A 227 -18.74 -2.59 18.46
N LEU A 228 -17.72 -3.15 17.82
CA LEU A 228 -16.89 -2.49 16.82
C LEU A 228 -17.68 -2.24 15.53
N GLN A 229 -18.89 -1.67 15.59
CA GLN A 229 -19.79 -1.53 14.43
C GLN A 229 -19.83 -0.13 13.80
N SER A 230 -19.32 0.93 14.46
CA SER A 230 -19.32 2.29 13.88
C SER A 230 -17.96 2.99 13.98
N ASN A 231 -17.47 3.45 12.83
CA ASN A 231 -16.10 3.93 12.61
C ASN A 231 -15.97 5.46 12.58
N ALA A 232 -16.88 6.21 13.23
CA ALA A 232 -16.98 7.66 12.95
C ALA A 232 -16.73 8.61 14.13
N GLU A 233 -16.80 8.16 15.39
CA GLU A 233 -16.87 9.11 16.53
C GLU A 233 -16.17 8.59 17.80
N GLY A 234 -14.88 8.27 17.74
CA GLY A 234 -14.11 7.92 18.94
C GLY A 234 -12.67 7.48 18.70
N TYR A 235 -11.97 7.15 19.79
CA TYR A 235 -10.58 6.67 19.79
C TYR A 235 -10.56 5.15 20.01
N PHE A 236 -10.01 4.41 19.05
CA PHE A 236 -9.80 2.97 19.22
C PHE A 236 -8.60 2.72 20.15
N VAL A 237 -8.84 2.00 21.23
CA VAL A 237 -7.83 1.65 22.22
C VAL A 237 -7.97 0.18 22.61
N CYS A 238 -6.88 -0.41 23.09
CA CYS A 238 -6.89 -1.76 23.64
C CYS A 238 -6.38 -1.76 25.08
N LEU A 239 -6.94 -2.65 25.89
CA LEU A 239 -6.48 -2.92 27.24
C LEU A 239 -5.49 -4.07 27.21
N VAL A 240 -4.31 -3.86 27.79
CA VAL A 240 -3.29 -4.90 27.98
C VAL A 240 -3.39 -5.42 29.41
N PRO A 241 -3.40 -6.74 29.63
CA PRO A 241 -3.49 -7.29 30.98
C PRO A 241 -2.30 -6.85 31.85
N GLY A 242 -2.53 -6.81 33.16
CA GLY A 242 -1.46 -6.52 34.11
C GLY A 242 -0.40 -7.62 34.15
N CYS A 243 0.79 -7.28 34.64
CA CYS A 243 1.87 -8.25 34.79
C CYS A 243 1.54 -9.31 35.85
N PRO A 244 1.92 -10.59 35.64
CA PRO A 244 1.84 -11.59 36.68
C PRO A 244 2.78 -11.23 37.84
N ASN A 245 2.32 -11.49 39.07
CA ASN A 245 3.11 -11.31 40.31
C ASN A 245 4.14 -12.41 40.49
#